data_AF-K1SJW8-F1
#
_entry.id   AF-K1SJW8-F1
#
_cell.length_a   1.000
_cell.length_b   1.000
_cell.length_c   1.000
_cell.angle_alpha   90.00
_cell.angle_beta   90.00
_cell.angle_gamma   90.00
#
_symmetry.space_group_name_H-M   'P 1'
#
loop_
_entity.id
_entity.type
_entity.pdbx_description
1 polymer ?
#
loop_
_entity_poly.entity_id
_entity_poly.type
_entity_poly.pdbx_seq_one_letter_code
_entity_poly.pdbx_strand_id
1 'polypeptide(L)'
;MKDKLTMLMILDGFGINENEQGNAVKLANTPNIDKLMKTCPTTRIFASGMSVGLPEGQMGNSEVGHTNIGAGRIVYQELTPQHRKRCSHPADRSCPCTWGSCRPAGKCPTPGQKQPGS
;
A
#
# COMPACT_ATOMS: atom_id res chain seq x y z
N MET A 1 -35.21 7.23 15.16
CA MET A 1 -33.85 7.20 15.72
C MET A 1 -33.02 8.20 14.94
N LYS A 2 -32.29 9.09 15.61
CA LYS A 2 -31.42 10.06 14.93
C LYS A 2 -30.16 9.31 14.50
N ASP A 3 -29.79 9.39 13.22
CA ASP A 3 -28.61 8.70 12.72
C ASP A 3 -27.37 9.16 13.49
N LYS A 4 -26.67 8.20 14.10
CA LYS A 4 -25.42 8.46 14.80
C LYS A 4 -24.34 8.62 13.73
N LEU A 5 -23.86 9.86 13.56
CA LEU A 5 -22.78 10.16 12.64
C LEU A 5 -21.51 9.39 13.03
N THR A 6 -20.97 8.64 12.08
CA THR A 6 -19.67 7.96 12.19
C THR A 6 -18.72 8.58 11.18
N MET A 7 -17.51 8.95 11.61
CA MET A 7 -16.50 9.60 10.78
C MET A 7 -15.21 8.78 10.80
N LEU A 8 -14.60 8.59 9.63
CA LEU A 8 -13.23 8.12 9.47
C LEU A 8 -12.35 9.33 9.13
N MET A 9 -11.35 9.60 9.96
CA MET A 9 -10.35 10.65 9.75
C MET A 9 -8.98 10.03 9.48
N ILE A 10 -8.36 10.42 8.36
CA ILE A 10 -7.04 9.91 7.94
C ILE A 10 -6.04 11.06 8.00
N LEU A 11 -5.00 10.90 8.83
CA LEU A 11 -3.88 11.83 8.90
C LEU A 11 -2.74 11.28 8.02
N ASP A 12 -2.63 11.77 6.79
CA ASP A 12 -1.63 11.25 5.83
C ASP A 12 -0.20 11.55 6.32
N GLY A 13 0.69 10.57 6.21
CA GLY A 13 2.07 10.65 6.72
C GLY A 13 2.22 10.67 8.24
N PHE A 14 1.14 10.45 9.02
CA PHE A 14 1.19 10.45 10.49
C PHE A 14 1.47 9.04 11.04
N GLY A 15 2.75 8.75 11.33
CA GLY A 15 3.20 7.45 11.81
C GLY A 15 3.73 7.47 13.26
N ILE A 16 3.77 6.29 13.88
CA ILE A 16 4.40 6.08 15.19
C ILE A 16 5.83 5.63 14.97
N ASN A 17 6.79 6.45 15.40
CA ASN A 17 8.22 6.13 15.40
C ASN A 17 8.79 6.37 16.81
N GLU A 18 9.59 5.42 17.30
CA GLU A 18 10.22 5.49 18.61
C GLU A 18 11.40 6.49 18.64
N ASN A 19 12.07 6.66 17.50
CA ASN A 19 13.15 7.63 17.36
C ASN A 19 12.60 9.06 17.40
N GLU A 20 13.21 9.90 18.23
CA GLU A 20 12.86 11.32 18.40
C GLU A 20 13.62 12.23 17.42
N GLN A 21 14.79 11.79 16.95
CA GLN A 21 15.61 12.60 16.04
C GLN A 21 14.91 12.70 14.67
N GLY A 22 14.57 13.93 14.28
CA GLY A 22 13.87 14.20 13.02
C GLY A 22 12.39 13.81 13.02
N ASN A 23 11.80 13.46 14.17
CA ASN A 23 10.42 13.03 14.26
C ASN A 23 9.49 14.22 14.52
N ALA A 24 8.97 14.81 13.44
CA ALA A 24 8.05 15.93 13.52
C ALA A 24 6.75 15.60 14.29
N VAL A 25 6.27 14.36 14.22
CA VAL A 25 5.04 13.94 14.93
C VAL A 25 5.25 13.97 16.45
N LYS A 26 6.39 13.47 16.93
CA LYS A 26 6.70 13.41 18.36
C LYS A 26 7.13 14.76 18.94
N LEU A 27 7.69 15.64 18.10
CA LEU A 27 8.09 16.99 18.47
C LEU A 27 6.95 18.02 18.37
N ALA A 28 5.89 17.71 17.62
CA ALA A 28 4.75 18.59 17.48
C ALA A 28 3.91 18.66 18.77
N ASN A 29 3.32 19.82 19.02
CA ASN A 29 2.35 19.98 20.10
C ASN A 29 0.95 19.56 19.61
N THR A 30 0.53 18.32 19.94
CA THR A 30 -0.72 17.71 19.46
C THR A 30 -1.75 17.45 20.56
N PRO A 31 -2.21 18.47 21.31
CA PRO A 31 -2.99 18.27 22.54
C PRO A 31 -4.31 17.52 22.34
N ASN A 32 -4.96 17.71 21.17
CA ASN A 32 -6.22 17.02 20.86
C ASN A 32 -6.01 15.54 20.53
N ILE A 33 -5.01 15.22 19.70
CA ILE A 33 -4.65 13.84 19.36
C ILE A 33 -4.18 13.13 20.62
N ASP A 34 -3.31 13.75 21.41
CA ASP A 34 -2.78 13.18 22.65
C ASP A 34 -3.88 12.87 23.65
N LYS A 35 -4.88 13.75 23.77
CA LYS A 35 -6.06 13.53 24.62
C LYS A 35 -6.85 12.33 24.11
N LEU A 36 -7.18 12.27 22.82
CA LEU A 36 -7.93 11.16 22.22
C LEU A 36 -7.20 9.83 22.42
N MET A 37 -5.88 9.82 22.21
CA MET A 37 -5.07 8.61 22.37
C MET A 37 -5.03 8.09 23.81
N LYS A 38 -5.19 8.97 24.81
CA LYS A 38 -5.25 8.62 26.24
C LYS A 38 -6.65 8.22 26.71
N THR A 39 -7.70 8.82 26.17
CA THR A 39 -9.08 8.63 26.67
C THR A 39 -9.88 7.58 25.90
N CYS A 40 -9.50 7.26 24.67
CA CYS A 40 -10.23 6.34 23.81
C CYS A 40 -9.43 5.05 23.57
N PRO A 41 -10.09 3.92 23.24
CA PRO A 41 -9.39 2.71 22.82
C PRO A 41 -8.52 2.97 21.60
N THR A 42 -7.25 2.61 21.69
CA THR A 42 -6.26 2.79 20.61
C THR A 42 -5.56 1.48 20.29
N THR A 43 -5.17 1.34 19.02
CA THR A 43 -4.39 0.21 18.54
C THR A 43 -3.42 0.66 17.46
N ARG A 44 -2.43 -0.17 17.16
CA ARG A 44 -1.43 0.07 16.10
C ARG A 44 -1.71 -0.90 14.96
N ILE A 45 -1.64 -0.39 13.73
CA ILE A 45 -1.81 -1.19 12.51
C ILE A 45 -0.60 -1.04 11.61
N PHE A 46 -0.32 -2.08 10.82
CA PHE A 46 0.73 -2.03 9.80
C PHE A 46 0.18 -1.43 8.51
N ALA A 47 0.88 -0.44 7.96
CA ALA A 47 0.49 0.27 6.74
C ALA A 47 1.53 0.16 5.60
N SER A 48 2.44 -0.81 5.70
CA SER A 48 3.54 -1.04 4.75
C SER A 48 3.81 -2.53 4.54
N GLY A 49 4.61 -2.84 3.52
CA GLY A 49 4.98 -4.22 3.15
C GLY A 49 3.79 -5.14 2.88
N MET A 50 3.95 -6.41 3.24
CA MET A 50 2.98 -7.47 2.92
C MET A 50 1.59 -7.24 3.53
N SER A 51 1.51 -6.49 4.64
CA SER A 51 0.26 -6.15 5.32
C SER A 51 -0.67 -5.29 4.46
N VAL A 52 -0.14 -4.61 3.44
CA VAL A 52 -0.91 -3.77 2.50
C VAL A 52 -0.74 -4.21 1.04
N GLY A 53 -0.22 -5.42 0.82
CA GLY A 53 -0.04 -5.99 -0.51
C GLY A 53 1.19 -5.48 -1.27
N LEU A 54 2.17 -4.93 -0.56
CA LEU A 54 3.49 -4.54 -1.08
C LEU A 54 4.55 -5.63 -0.77
N PRO A 55 5.63 -5.74 -1.55
CA PRO A 55 6.80 -6.54 -1.20
C PRO A 55 7.33 -6.20 0.20
N GLU A 56 7.95 -7.18 0.84
CA GLU A 56 8.59 -7.00 2.14
C GLU A 56 9.61 -5.84 2.10
N GLY A 57 9.57 -4.99 3.14
CA GLY A 57 10.46 -3.83 3.26
C GLY A 57 10.06 -2.60 2.44
N GLN A 58 9.04 -2.69 1.56
CA GLN A 58 8.58 -1.52 0.83
C GLN A 58 7.71 -0.61 1.71
N MET A 59 8.05 0.69 1.70
CA MET A 59 7.29 1.72 2.39
C MET A 59 5.88 1.83 1.79
N GLY A 60 4.88 2.03 2.66
CA GLY A 60 3.52 2.33 2.23
C GLY A 60 3.45 3.69 1.52
N ASN A 61 2.37 3.89 0.77
CA ASN A 61 2.05 5.19 0.17
C ASN A 61 0.55 5.48 0.32
N SER A 62 0.16 6.72 0.02
CA SER A 62 -1.23 7.16 0.16
C SER A 62 -2.20 6.33 -0.68
N GLU A 63 -1.87 6.02 -1.94
CA GLU A 63 -2.74 5.26 -2.84
C GLU A 63 -3.03 3.85 -2.30
N VAL A 64 -1.99 3.14 -1.88
CA VAL A 64 -2.06 1.81 -1.27
C VAL A 64 -2.84 1.86 0.04
N GLY A 65 -2.58 2.85 0.90
CA GLY A 65 -3.27 3.02 2.16
C GLY A 65 -4.77 3.23 2.00
N HIS A 66 -5.17 4.21 1.18
CA HIS A 66 -6.58 4.52 0.93
C HIS A 66 -7.32 3.35 0.27
N THR A 67 -6.66 2.63 -0.64
CA THR A 67 -7.22 1.47 -1.31
C THR A 67 -7.49 0.33 -0.33
N ASN A 68 -6.55 0.00 0.54
CA ASN A 68 -6.74 -1.06 1.54
C ASN A 68 -7.82 -0.70 2.57
N ILE A 69 -7.85 0.56 3.02
CA ILE A 69 -8.88 1.06 3.96
C ILE A 69 -10.28 0.99 3.33
N GLY A 70 -10.42 1.48 2.08
CA GLY A 70 -11.69 1.47 1.37
C GLY A 70 -12.16 0.08 0.97
N ALA A 71 -11.23 -0.84 0.66
CA ALA A 71 -11.55 -2.21 0.28
C ALA A 71 -11.86 -3.13 1.46
N GLY A 72 -11.41 -2.79 2.67
CA GLY A 72 -11.57 -3.64 3.86
C GLY A 72 -10.82 -4.98 3.78
N ARG A 73 -9.83 -5.08 2.88
CA ARG A 73 -9.02 -6.28 2.63
C ARG A 73 -7.68 -5.88 2.04
N ILE A 74 -6.72 -6.82 2.09
CA ILE A 74 -5.41 -6.63 1.45
C ILE A 74 -5.59 -6.55 -0.08
N VAL A 75 -5.15 -5.44 -0.67
CA VAL A 75 -5.15 -5.22 -2.11
C VAL A 75 -3.71 -5.31 -2.64
N TYR A 76 -3.42 -6.40 -3.34
CA TYR A 76 -2.11 -6.65 -3.94
C TYR A 76 -1.87 -5.69 -5.12
N GLN A 77 -0.76 -4.97 -5.05
CA GLN A 77 -0.39 -3.98 -6.07
C GLN A 77 0.33 -4.62 -7.24
N GLU A 78 0.12 -4.11 -8.45
CA GLU A 78 0.77 -4.60 -9.69
C GLU A 78 2.30 -4.49 -9.67
N LEU A 79 2.85 -3.67 -8.75
CA LEU A 79 4.29 -3.51 -8.55
C LEU A 79 4.95 -4.72 -7.85
N THR A 80 4.19 -5.72 -7.39
CA THR A 80 4.76 -6.98 -6.86
C THR A 80 5.22 -7.88 -8.02
N PRO A 81 6.52 -7.90 -8.40
CA PRO A 81 6.97 -8.65 -9.57
C PRO A 81 6.99 -10.16 -9.30
N GLN A 82 6.82 -10.56 -8.03
CA GLN A 82 6.99 -11.94 -7.57
C GLN A 82 5.76 -12.82 -7.90
N HIS A 83 4.61 -12.23 -8.22
CA HIS A 83 3.41 -12.98 -8.60
C HIS A 83 3.09 -12.90 -10.10
N ARG A 84 3.86 -12.16 -10.89
CA ARG A 84 3.83 -12.34 -12.33
C ARG A 84 4.72 -13.53 -12.65
N LYS A 85 4.13 -14.74 -12.66
CA LYS A 85 4.78 -15.91 -13.28
C LYS A 85 5.36 -15.44 -14.60
N ARG A 86 6.68 -15.32 -14.67
CA ARG A 86 7.32 -15.11 -15.96
C ARG A 86 7.09 -16.43 -16.66
N CYS A 87 6.21 -16.44 -17.65
CA CYS A 87 5.91 -17.61 -18.45
C CYS A 87 7.25 -18.04 -19.07
N SER A 88 7.89 -19.01 -18.41
CA SER A 88 9.25 -19.48 -18.69
C SER A 88 9.27 -20.36 -19.93
N HIS A 89 8.09 -20.74 -20.40
CA HIS A 89 7.86 -21.47 -21.63
C HIS A 89 6.68 -20.87 -22.42
N PRO A 90 6.78 -20.77 -23.75
CA PRO A 90 5.70 -20.31 -24.63
C PRO A 90 4.47 -21.24 -24.64
N ALA A 91 4.49 -22.36 -23.93
CA ALA A 91 3.41 -23.33 -23.84
C ALA A 91 2.62 -23.30 -22.51
N ASP A 92 2.97 -22.42 -21.58
CA ASP A 92 2.26 -22.34 -20.28
C ASP A 92 0.88 -21.68 -20.46
N ARG A 93 -0.16 -22.52 -20.48
CA ARG A 93 -1.57 -22.12 -20.60
C ARG A 93 -2.11 -21.37 -19.38
N SER A 94 -1.32 -21.20 -18.32
CA SER A 94 -1.72 -20.43 -17.14
C SER A 94 -1.44 -18.92 -17.25
N CYS A 95 -0.83 -18.47 -18.36
CA CYS A 95 -0.58 -17.06 -18.65
C CYS A 95 -1.87 -16.37 -19.14
N PRO A 96 -2.38 -15.30 -18.48
CA PRO A 96 -3.61 -14.61 -18.90
C PRO A 96 -3.41 -13.71 -20.13
N CYS A 97 -2.30 -13.88 -20.86
CA CYS A 97 -2.10 -13.27 -22.16
C CYS A 97 -3.20 -13.80 -23.09
N THR A 98 -4.25 -13.00 -23.28
CA THR A 98 -5.32 -13.28 -24.21
C THR A 98 -4.73 -13.62 -25.58
N TRP A 99 -5.30 -14.66 -26.17
CA TRP A 99 -4.92 -15.34 -27.41
C TRP A 99 -4.89 -14.38 -28.63
N GLY A 100 -3.89 -13.49 -28.70
CA GLY A 100 -3.80 -12.50 -29.78
C GLY A 100 -2.57 -11.58 -29.76
N SER A 101 -1.75 -11.55 -28.71
CA SER A 101 -0.63 -10.59 -28.61
C SER A 101 0.77 -11.22 -28.48
N CYS A 102 0.90 -12.55 -28.46
CA CYS A 102 2.21 -13.20 -28.48
C CYS A 102 2.82 -13.18 -29.89
N ARG A 103 3.63 -12.15 -30.20
CA ARG A 103 4.57 -12.22 -31.34
C ARG A 103 5.74 -13.16 -30.99
N PRO A 104 6.25 -13.94 -31.97
CA PRO A 104 7.39 -14.80 -31.75
C PRO A 104 8.64 -13.95 -31.52
N ALA A 105 9.34 -14.25 -30.43
CA ALA A 105 10.67 -13.75 -30.08
C ALA A 105 10.86 -12.22 -30.10
N GLY A 106 10.76 -11.61 -28.91
CA GLY A 106 11.38 -10.31 -28.65
C GLY A 106 10.48 -9.34 -27.91
N LYS A 107 10.73 -9.22 -26.60
CA LYS A 107 10.30 -8.14 -25.70
C LYS A 107 8.83 -7.72 -25.80
N CYS A 108 8.04 -8.05 -24.76
CA CYS A 108 6.81 -7.29 -24.48
C CYS A 108 7.15 -5.79 -24.41
N PRO A 109 6.36 -4.89 -25.01
CA PRO A 109 6.56 -3.46 -24.86
C PRO A 109 6.39 -3.13 -23.37
N THR A 110 7.45 -2.63 -22.75
CA THR A 110 7.38 -2.03 -21.42
C THR A 110 6.57 -0.75 -21.54
N PRO A 111 5.46 -0.56 -20.79
CA PRO A 111 4.96 0.77 -20.53
C PRO A 111 6.07 1.55 -19.82
N GLY A 112 6.22 2.82 -20.19
CA GLY A 112 7.29 3.75 -19.82
C GLY A 112 8.10 3.42 -18.56
N GLN A 113 9.43 3.47 -18.72
CA GLN A 113 10.37 3.53 -17.61
C GLN A 113 9.98 4.67 -16.66
N LYS A 114 9.36 4.34 -15.52
CA LYS A 114 9.40 5.23 -14.36
C LYS A 114 10.80 5.12 -13.75
N GLN A 115 11.42 6.28 -13.53
CA GLN A 115 12.72 6.42 -12.90
C GLN A 115 12.72 5.77 -11.50
N PRO A 116 13.89 5.31 -11.00
CA PRO A 116 13.98 4.71 -9.68
C PRO A 116 13.88 5.83 -8.63
N GLY A 117 12.69 5.96 -8.04
CA GLY A 117 12.41 6.95 -7.00
C GLY A 117 11.16 6.61 -6.18
N SER A 118 10.79 5.33 -6.11
CA SER A 118 9.64 4.85 -5.33
C SER A 118 9.80 3.38 -4.95
#